data_AF-A0A387H8W0-F1
#
_entry.id   AF-A0A387H8W0-F1
#
_cell.length_a   1.000
_cell.length_b   1.000
_cell.length_c   1.000
_cell.angle_alpha   90.00
_cell.angle_beta   90.00
_cell.angle_gamma   90.00
#
_symmetry.space_group_name_H-M   'P 1'
#
loop_
_entity.id
_entity.type
_entity.pdbx_description
1 polymer ?
#
loop_
_entity_poly.entity_id
_entity_poly.type
_entity_poly.pdbx_seq_one_letter_code
_entity_poly.pdbx_strand_id
1 'polypeptide(L)'
;MSVIRTTRRTRTKIAVSIGALAASSLILTACGSSDSGDNRDGTYYIKDVNGTSDLGQLVVKGNSVSHHEYSCDGVYEEPDVTSTGEFNKDQSQIIWTVAGDDPRNKRTGSEPIAISDTSISISGSAYVRDNSDAGKALLDGFKAKCKK
;
A
#
# COMPACT_ATOMS: atom_id res chain seq x y z
N MET A 1 -55.19 -10.13 43.77
CA MET A 1 -54.66 -9.53 45.00
C MET A 1 -53.49 -8.64 44.65
N SER A 2 -53.52 -7.42 45.20
CA SER A 2 -52.46 -6.41 45.36
C SER A 2 -51.83 -5.70 44.14
N VAL A 3 -52.39 -4.52 43.92
CA VAL A 3 -51.85 -3.29 43.32
C VAL A 3 -50.66 -2.75 44.12
N ILE A 4 -49.61 -2.21 43.48
CA ILE A 4 -49.00 -0.92 43.90
C ILE A 4 -48.68 -0.08 42.65
N ARG A 5 -49.35 1.06 42.57
CA ARG A 5 -49.16 2.18 41.64
C ARG A 5 -48.15 3.18 42.23
N THR A 6 -47.60 4.01 41.32
CA THR A 6 -47.25 5.46 41.49
C THR A 6 -46.07 5.79 42.42
N THR A 7 -45.19 6.77 42.21
CA THR A 7 -44.97 7.88 41.25
C THR A 7 -43.71 8.60 41.74
N ARG A 8 -42.93 9.26 40.87
CA ARG A 8 -42.65 10.70 41.00
C ARG A 8 -41.89 11.24 39.79
N ARG A 9 -42.54 12.21 39.13
CA ARG A 9 -41.92 13.23 38.29
C ARG A 9 -40.91 14.02 39.13
N THR A 10 -39.78 14.34 38.52
CA THR A 10 -38.98 15.50 38.91
C THR A 10 -38.76 16.34 37.65
N ARG A 11 -39.53 17.43 37.53
CA ARG A 11 -39.23 18.54 36.63
C ARG A 11 -38.04 19.29 37.22
N THR A 12 -36.97 19.53 36.49
CA THR A 12 -36.10 20.68 36.79
C THR A 12 -35.40 21.20 35.54
N LYS A 13 -35.95 22.34 35.06
CA LYS A 13 -35.29 23.53 34.52
C LYS A 13 -34.45 23.41 33.23
N ILE A 14 -35.03 23.98 32.18
CA ILE A 14 -34.32 24.61 31.06
C ILE A 14 -33.40 25.70 31.62
N ALA A 15 -32.13 25.68 31.24
CA ALA A 15 -31.26 26.85 31.25
C ALA A 15 -30.53 26.89 29.90
N VAL A 16 -30.86 27.91 29.11
CA VAL A 16 -30.14 28.30 27.90
C VAL A 16 -28.82 28.93 28.33
N SER A 17 -27.72 28.54 27.70
CA SER A 17 -26.47 29.30 27.73
C SER A 17 -25.81 29.16 26.36
N ILE A 18 -25.98 30.18 25.53
CA ILE A 18 -25.19 30.41 24.33
C ILE A 18 -23.81 30.85 24.83
N GLY A 19 -22.81 30.01 24.59
CA GLY A 19 -21.40 30.31 24.82
C GLY A 19 -20.62 29.88 23.59
N ALA A 20 -20.57 30.75 22.59
CA ALA A 20 -19.66 30.62 21.47
C ALA A 20 -18.23 30.87 21.97
N LEU A 21 -17.38 29.84 21.95
CA LEU A 21 -15.95 30.01 21.83
C LEU A 21 -15.42 28.95 20.87
N ALA A 22 -14.99 29.46 19.73
CA ALA A 22 -14.22 28.76 18.73
C ALA A 22 -12.95 28.17 19.37
N ALA A 23 -12.82 26.86 19.27
CA ALA A 23 -11.56 26.17 19.14
C ALA A 23 -11.90 24.82 18.53
N SER A 24 -12.14 24.82 17.21
CA SER A 24 -12.05 23.61 16.40
C SER A 24 -10.60 23.16 16.46
N SER A 25 -10.27 22.51 17.57
CA SER A 25 -9.14 21.62 17.66
C SER A 25 -9.47 20.52 16.67
N LEU A 26 -8.97 20.70 15.45
CA LEU A 26 -8.63 19.60 14.57
C LEU A 26 -7.65 18.75 15.38
N ILE A 27 -8.21 17.89 16.24
CA ILE A 27 -7.60 16.63 16.56
C ILE A 27 -7.51 15.99 15.18
N LEU A 28 -6.36 16.17 14.50
CA LEU A 28 -5.89 15.13 13.62
C LEU A 28 -5.87 13.92 14.53
N THR A 29 -6.96 13.17 14.52
CA THR A 29 -6.96 11.78 14.90
C THR A 29 -5.88 11.25 14.01
N ALA A 30 -4.69 11.13 14.59
CA ALA A 30 -3.67 10.29 14.06
C ALA A 30 -4.42 9.00 13.79
N CYS A 31 -4.67 8.72 12.51
CA CYS A 31 -4.87 7.37 12.06
C CYS A 31 -3.48 6.73 12.20
N GLY A 32 -3.02 6.65 13.45
CA GLY A 32 -2.03 5.71 13.89
C GLY A 32 -2.75 4.39 13.86
N SER A 33 -2.92 3.86 12.65
CA SER A 33 -2.97 2.43 12.46
C SER A 33 -1.59 1.95 12.86
N SER A 34 -1.42 1.73 14.15
CA SER A 34 -0.48 0.74 14.68
C SER A 34 -1.00 -0.61 14.19
N ASP A 35 -0.84 -0.88 12.89
CA ASP A 35 -1.17 -2.16 12.31
C ASP A 35 0.05 -3.06 12.43
N SER A 36 -0.18 -4.17 13.10
CA SER A 36 0.79 -5.24 13.32
C SER A 36 1.19 -5.79 11.96
N GLY A 37 2.38 -5.45 11.47
CA GLY A 37 2.93 -6.00 10.24
C GLY A 37 4.41 -6.20 10.42
N ASP A 38 4.84 -7.46 10.56
CA ASP A 38 6.23 -7.86 10.40
C ASP A 38 6.83 -7.12 9.19
N ASN A 39 7.96 -6.45 9.38
CA ASN A 39 8.46 -5.41 8.48
C ASN A 39 8.68 -5.93 7.04
N ARG A 40 7.62 -5.80 6.21
CA ARG A 40 7.58 -6.17 4.79
C ARG A 40 8.27 -5.14 3.91
N ASP A 41 8.72 -4.03 4.49
CA ASP A 41 9.46 -3.01 3.77
C ASP A 41 10.68 -3.63 3.10
N GLY A 42 10.95 -3.12 1.90
CA GLY A 42 12.05 -3.58 1.10
C GLY A 42 11.72 -3.55 -0.37
N THR A 43 12.69 -4.08 -1.12
CA THR A 43 12.66 -4.10 -2.57
C THR A 43 12.58 -5.55 -3.02
N TYR A 44 11.74 -5.79 -4.02
CA TYR A 44 11.54 -7.11 -4.59
C TYR A 44 11.68 -7.01 -6.11
N TYR A 45 12.24 -8.05 -6.72
CA TYR A 45 12.53 -8.10 -8.14
C TYR A 45 11.79 -9.25 -8.82
N ILE A 46 11.44 -9.04 -10.07
CA ILE A 46 10.99 -10.10 -10.97
C ILE A 46 11.69 -9.95 -12.31
N LYS A 47 11.98 -11.08 -12.95
CA LYS A 47 12.40 -11.07 -14.35
C LYS A 47 11.19 -10.82 -15.22
N ASP A 48 11.34 -9.95 -16.23
CA ASP A 48 10.38 -9.82 -17.32
C ASP A 48 8.95 -9.49 -16.88
N VAL A 49 8.66 -8.20 -16.75
CA VAL A 49 7.29 -7.77 -16.52
C VAL A 49 6.57 -7.72 -17.86
N ASN A 50 5.64 -8.65 -18.06
CA ASN A 50 4.71 -8.68 -19.19
C ASN A 50 5.34 -8.71 -20.59
N GLY A 51 6.60 -9.15 -20.74
CA GLY A 51 7.27 -9.31 -22.03
C GLY A 51 7.90 -8.02 -22.60
N THR A 52 7.79 -6.89 -21.89
CA THR A 52 8.19 -5.57 -22.40
C THR A 52 9.37 -4.95 -21.66
N SER A 53 9.70 -5.47 -20.48
CA SER A 53 10.65 -4.86 -19.55
C SER A 53 11.63 -5.94 -19.09
N ASP A 54 12.90 -5.62 -18.95
CA ASP A 54 13.94 -6.60 -18.60
C ASP A 54 13.95 -6.92 -17.09
N LEU A 55 13.56 -5.95 -16.25
CA LEU A 55 13.48 -6.09 -14.79
C LEU A 55 12.25 -5.35 -14.25
N GLY A 56 11.47 -6.03 -13.42
CA GLY A 56 10.46 -5.42 -12.58
C GLY A 56 10.97 -5.23 -11.15
N GLN A 57 10.68 -4.09 -10.55
CA GLN A 57 10.98 -3.78 -9.16
C GLN A 57 9.69 -3.39 -8.44
N LEU A 58 9.46 -4.01 -7.29
CA LEU A 58 8.39 -3.65 -6.37
C LEU A 58 9.04 -3.11 -5.09
N VAL A 59 8.69 -1.89 -4.70
CA VAL A 59 9.18 -1.23 -3.49
C VAL A 59 8.01 -1.09 -2.52
N VAL A 60 8.17 -1.64 -1.33
CA VAL A 60 7.18 -1.59 -0.25
C VAL A 60 7.70 -0.70 0.87
N LYS A 61 6.86 0.23 1.32
CA LYS A 61 7.11 1.13 2.47
C LYS A 61 5.83 1.27 3.29
N GLY A 62 5.74 0.54 4.39
CA GLY A 62 4.52 0.40 5.17
C GLY A 62 3.37 -0.13 4.30
N ASN A 63 2.33 0.67 4.16
CA ASN A 63 1.16 0.32 3.33
C ASN A 63 1.32 0.73 1.86
N SER A 64 2.32 1.54 1.53
CA SER A 64 2.53 2.07 0.18
C SER A 64 3.36 1.12 -0.66
N VAL A 65 2.98 1.01 -1.94
CA VAL A 65 3.63 0.14 -2.92
C VAL A 65 3.94 0.95 -4.17
N SER A 66 5.20 0.91 -4.62
CA SER A 66 5.62 1.40 -5.92
C SER A 66 6.08 0.24 -6.78
N HIS A 67 5.71 0.26 -8.05
CA HIS A 67 6.18 -0.68 -9.04
C HIS A 67 6.88 0.05 -10.17
N HIS A 68 8.09 -0.39 -10.48
CA HIS A 68 8.95 0.16 -11.49
C HIS A 68 9.31 -0.92 -12.49
N GLU A 69 9.33 -0.56 -13.77
CA GLU A 69 9.81 -1.43 -14.84
C GLU A 69 11.03 -0.80 -15.50
N TYR A 70 12.02 -1.61 -15.83
CA TYR A 70 13.28 -1.18 -16.43
C TYR A 70 13.60 -2.00 -17.67
N SER A 71 13.98 -1.33 -18.75
CA SER A 71 14.58 -1.87 -19.95
C SER A 71 16.05 -1.46 -20.05
N CYS A 72 16.84 -2.18 -20.85
CA CYS A 72 18.23 -1.79 -21.10
C CYS A 72 18.41 -0.53 -21.98
N ASP A 73 17.33 0.01 -22.53
CA ASP A 73 17.37 1.25 -23.34
C ASP A 73 17.32 2.52 -22.46
N GLY A 74 17.01 2.36 -21.16
CA GLY A 74 17.08 3.40 -20.14
C GLY A 74 18.31 3.28 -19.22
N VAL A 75 18.71 4.38 -18.59
CA VAL A 75 19.68 4.33 -17.48
C VAL A 75 18.97 3.69 -16.29
N TYR A 76 19.61 2.76 -15.56
CA TYR A 76 19.06 2.13 -14.34
C TYR A 76 18.53 3.13 -13.29
N GLU A 77 18.92 4.39 -13.40
CA GLU A 77 18.50 5.49 -12.53
C GLU A 77 17.05 5.94 -12.78
N GLU A 78 16.49 5.70 -13.97
CA GLU A 78 15.14 6.13 -14.34
C GLU A 78 14.29 4.93 -14.81
N PRO A 79 13.19 4.61 -14.09
CA PRO A 79 12.28 3.55 -14.51
C PRO A 79 11.48 3.96 -15.75
N ASP A 80 11.29 3.03 -16.68
CA ASP A 80 10.49 3.22 -17.89
C ASP A 80 8.99 3.39 -17.58
N VAL A 81 8.50 2.63 -16.60
CA VAL A 81 7.10 2.64 -16.19
C VAL A 81 7.06 2.70 -14.68
N THR A 82 6.26 3.61 -14.12
CA THR A 82 6.03 3.69 -12.68
C THR A 82 4.54 3.62 -12.37
N SER A 83 4.18 2.72 -11.45
CA SER A 83 2.85 2.57 -10.89
C SER A 83 2.91 2.69 -9.38
N THR A 84 1.93 3.33 -8.74
CA THR A 84 1.82 3.37 -7.28
C THR A 84 0.47 2.88 -6.82
N GLY A 85 0.46 2.24 -5.65
CA GLY A 85 -0.73 1.75 -5.01
C GLY A 85 -0.53 1.59 -3.52
N GLU A 86 -1.55 1.06 -2.87
CA GLU A 86 -1.54 0.81 -1.43
C GLU A 86 -2.10 -0.58 -1.16
N PHE A 87 -1.59 -1.26 -0.14
CA PHE A 87 -2.27 -2.46 0.33
C PHE A 87 -3.64 -2.10 0.90
N ASN A 88 -4.61 -2.99 0.68
CA ASN A 88 -5.87 -2.91 1.41
C ASN A 88 -5.65 -3.30 2.89
N LYS A 89 -6.67 -3.09 3.72
CA LYS A 89 -6.56 -3.25 5.18
C LYS A 89 -6.13 -4.64 5.63
N ASP A 90 -6.54 -5.69 4.92
CA ASP A 90 -6.17 -7.07 5.23
C ASP A 90 -4.90 -7.53 4.50
N GLN A 91 -4.26 -6.65 3.73
CA GLN A 91 -3.05 -6.91 2.93
C GLN A 91 -3.21 -8.11 1.99
N SER A 92 -4.42 -8.34 1.49
CA SER A 92 -4.73 -9.37 0.49
C SER A 92 -4.74 -8.82 -0.94
N GLN A 93 -4.72 -7.50 -1.10
CA GLN A 93 -4.75 -6.82 -2.40
C GLN A 93 -3.88 -5.56 -2.39
N ILE A 94 -3.42 -5.16 -3.58
CA ILE A 94 -2.92 -3.81 -3.84
C ILE A 94 -4.00 -3.04 -4.61
N ILE A 95 -4.33 -1.85 -4.14
CA ILE A 95 -5.19 -0.89 -4.82
C ILE A 95 -4.30 0.12 -5.52
N TRP A 96 -4.23 0.05 -6.85
CA TRP A 96 -3.41 0.96 -7.66
C TRP A 96 -4.09 2.32 -7.80
N THR A 97 -3.38 3.37 -7.42
CA THR A 97 -3.87 4.76 -7.39
C THR A 97 -3.32 5.61 -8.53
N VAL A 98 -2.09 5.35 -8.96
CA VAL A 98 -1.46 6.03 -10.08
C VAL A 98 -0.84 5.00 -10.99
N ALA A 99 -1.52 4.72 -12.10
CA ALA A 99 -0.84 4.33 -13.30
C ALA A 99 -0.48 5.63 -14.02
N GLY A 100 0.78 6.04 -14.11
CA GLY A 100 1.14 7.27 -14.84
C GLY A 100 0.58 7.26 -16.27
N ASP A 101 0.66 8.39 -16.99
CA ASP A 101 0.10 8.52 -18.36
C ASP A 101 0.77 7.62 -19.42
N ASP A 102 1.73 6.78 -19.02
CA ASP A 102 2.38 5.82 -19.89
C ASP A 102 1.42 4.67 -20.24
N PRO A 103 1.10 4.44 -21.53
CA PRO A 103 0.18 3.38 -21.96
C PRO A 103 0.70 1.96 -21.67
N ARG A 104 2.00 1.80 -21.35
CA ARG A 104 2.58 0.54 -20.86
C ARG A 104 2.18 0.25 -19.42
N ASN A 105 1.68 1.24 -18.68
CA ASN A 105 1.20 1.05 -17.33
C ASN A 105 -0.12 0.28 -17.31
N LYS A 106 -0.03 -1.01 -17.01
CA LYS A 106 -1.18 -1.92 -16.95
C LYS A 106 -1.75 -2.09 -15.55
N ARG A 107 -1.10 -1.52 -14.53
CA ARG A 107 -1.46 -1.71 -13.11
C ARG A 107 -2.59 -0.76 -12.73
N THR A 108 -3.81 -1.25 -12.78
CA THR A 108 -5.00 -0.45 -12.47
C THR A 108 -5.96 -1.23 -11.56
N GLY A 109 -6.77 -0.51 -10.78
CA GLY A 109 -7.76 -1.12 -9.90
C GLY A 109 -7.14 -1.94 -8.77
N SER A 110 -7.82 -3.02 -8.37
CA SER A 110 -7.37 -3.89 -7.27
C SER A 110 -6.78 -5.18 -7.81
N GLU A 111 -5.56 -5.51 -7.40
CA GLU A 111 -4.91 -6.79 -7.73
C GLU A 111 -4.72 -7.67 -6.49
N PRO A 112 -5.08 -8.96 -6.55
CA PRO A 112 -4.86 -9.88 -5.44
C PRO A 112 -3.36 -10.17 -5.28
N ILE A 113 -2.95 -10.35 -4.03
CA ILE A 113 -1.57 -10.69 -3.70
C ILE A 113 -1.49 -11.90 -2.76
N ALA A 114 -0.36 -12.58 -2.81
CA ALA A 114 0.06 -13.55 -1.81
C ALA A 114 1.44 -13.17 -1.29
N ILE A 115 1.60 -13.11 0.03
CA ILE A 115 2.84 -12.66 0.65
C ILE A 115 3.48 -13.80 1.44
N SER A 116 4.79 -13.95 1.30
CA SER A 116 5.65 -14.80 2.11
C SER A 116 6.79 -13.98 2.72
N ASP A 117 7.66 -14.60 3.51
CA ASP A 117 8.81 -13.94 4.13
C ASP A 117 9.79 -13.35 3.08
N THR A 118 9.88 -14.02 1.93
CA THR A 118 10.90 -13.74 0.90
C THR A 118 10.32 -13.24 -0.42
N SER A 119 8.99 -13.20 -0.57
CA SER A 119 8.37 -12.83 -1.84
C SER A 119 6.97 -12.26 -1.70
N ILE A 120 6.59 -11.47 -2.70
CA ILE A 120 5.23 -10.98 -2.91
C ILE A 120 4.80 -11.44 -4.30
N SER A 121 3.74 -12.23 -4.38
CA SER A 121 3.12 -12.59 -5.65
C SER A 121 1.98 -11.63 -5.96
N ILE A 122 1.98 -11.02 -7.14
CA ILE A 122 0.91 -10.15 -7.63
C ILE A 122 0.35 -10.80 -8.89
N SER A 123 -0.94 -11.13 -8.91
CA SER A 123 -1.59 -11.74 -10.08
C SER A 123 -0.86 -12.99 -10.62
N GLY A 124 -0.20 -13.76 -9.74
CA GLY A 124 0.57 -14.97 -10.08
C GLY A 124 2.06 -14.74 -10.37
N SER A 125 2.50 -13.49 -10.51
CA SER A 125 3.90 -13.12 -10.74
C SER A 125 4.63 -12.90 -9.42
N ALA A 126 5.62 -13.75 -9.11
CA ALA A 126 6.36 -13.70 -7.85
C ALA A 126 7.55 -12.74 -7.89
N TYR A 127 7.47 -11.67 -7.11
CA TYR A 127 8.56 -10.74 -6.83
C TYR A 127 9.38 -11.26 -5.65
N VAL A 128 10.68 -11.49 -5.86
CA VAL A 128 11.60 -12.02 -4.85
C VAL A 128 12.41 -10.91 -4.20
N ARG A 129 12.57 -10.97 -2.88
CA ARG A 129 13.24 -9.93 -2.09
C ARG A 129 14.70 -9.75 -2.52
N ASP A 130 15.15 -8.50 -2.58
CA ASP A 130 16.50 -8.10 -3.02
C ASP A 130 17.64 -8.71 -2.21
N ASN A 131 17.44 -8.94 -0.92
CA ASN A 131 18.43 -9.52 -0.03
C ASN A 131 18.59 -11.05 -0.21
N SER A 132 17.71 -11.71 -0.96
CA SER A 132 17.81 -13.13 -1.32
C SER A 132 18.81 -13.36 -2.46
N ASP A 133 19.36 -14.56 -2.57
CA ASP A 133 20.28 -14.90 -3.66
C ASP A 133 19.58 -14.81 -5.03
N ALA A 134 18.30 -15.18 -5.11
CA ALA A 134 17.50 -15.04 -6.31
C ALA A 134 17.29 -13.57 -6.71
N GLY A 135 16.95 -12.71 -5.74
CA GLY A 135 16.78 -11.27 -5.98
C GLY A 135 18.08 -10.60 -6.44
N LYS A 136 19.21 -10.93 -5.80
CA LYS A 136 20.54 -10.47 -6.22
C LYS A 136 20.88 -10.93 -7.64
N ALA A 137 20.66 -12.21 -7.95
CA ALA A 137 20.93 -12.76 -9.27
C ALA A 137 20.11 -12.09 -10.39
N LEU A 138 18.85 -11.72 -10.11
CA LEU A 138 18.02 -10.94 -11.05
C LEU A 138 18.62 -9.56 -11.31
N LEU A 139 18.96 -8.84 -10.25
CA LEU A 139 19.53 -7.51 -10.36
C LEU A 139 20.89 -7.51 -11.07
N ASP A 140 21.78 -8.45 -10.69
CA ASP A 140 23.10 -8.59 -11.29
C ASP A 140 23.01 -9.04 -12.75
N GLY A 141 22.09 -9.95 -13.07
CA GLY A 141 21.83 -10.38 -14.44
C GLY A 141 21.32 -9.23 -15.32
N PHE A 142 20.39 -8.42 -14.82
CA PHE A 142 19.94 -7.21 -15.49
C PHE A 142 21.11 -6.21 -15.70
N LYS A 143 21.88 -5.90 -14.65
CA LYS A 143 23.04 -5.00 -14.75
C LYS A 143 24.10 -5.51 -15.73
N ALA A 144 24.36 -6.81 -15.75
CA ALA A 144 25.29 -7.42 -16.71
C ALA A 144 24.78 -7.31 -18.15
N LYS A 145 23.47 -7.47 -18.36
CA LYS A 145 22.84 -7.35 -19.68
C LYS A 145 22.85 -5.91 -20.20
N CYS A 146 22.56 -4.92 -19.33
CA CYS A 146 22.41 -3.53 -19.73
C CYS A 146 23.73 -2.73 -19.70
N LYS A 147 24.83 -3.30 -19.21
CA LYS A 147 26.18 -2.79 -19.47
C LYS A 147 26.53 -3.02 -20.94
N LYS A 148 26.13 -2.09 -21.81
CA LYS A 148 26.80 -1.87 -23.10
C LYS A 148 28.08 -1.08 -22.89
#